data_AF-A0A919S7T1-F1
#
_entry.id   AF-A0A919S7T1-F1
#
_cell.length_a   1.000
_cell.length_b   1.000
_cell.length_c   1.000
_cell.angle_alpha   90.00
_cell.angle_beta   90.00
_cell.angle_gamma   90.00
#
_symmetry.space_group_name_H-M   'P 1'
#
loop_
_entity.id
_entity.type
_entity.pdbx_description
1 polymer ?
#
loop_
_entity_poly.entity_id
_entity_poly.type
_entity_poly.pdbx_seq_one_letter_code
_entity_poly.pdbx_strand_id
1 'polypeptide(L)'
;MAAAYRVDAQRWAELFEELLDTIEARFTRPEPRRRVRNFVAGLLAPLPVKNCWTIAEHAGDDGPGGMQDLIGRASWDDAGVRADVRDFVAARLGHPDGVLLVDETGDLKKGTHTVGVQRQYSGTAGKIENCQLAVHLSYAAPAGHTLLDVALYLPKSWAEDPQRRHEAAVPDTVASPRNRSWHAG
;
A
#
# COMPACT_ATOMS: atom_id res chain seq x y z
N MET A 1 15.48 -7.17 26.40
CA MET A 1 14.23 -7.89 26.72
C MET A 1 13.20 -7.53 25.66
N ALA A 2 12.82 -8.48 24.80
CA ALA A 2 11.68 -8.28 23.92
C ALA A 2 10.42 -8.27 24.81
N ALA A 3 9.80 -7.11 24.98
CA ALA A 3 8.45 -7.07 25.54
C ALA A 3 7.57 -7.87 24.58
N ALA A 4 7.08 -9.02 25.02
CA ALA A 4 6.08 -9.76 24.26
C ALA A 4 4.86 -8.83 24.18
N TYR A 5 4.65 -8.22 23.01
CA TYR A 5 3.48 -7.40 22.75
C TYR A 5 2.29 -8.36 22.80
N ARG A 6 1.61 -8.43 23.95
CA ARG A 6 0.32 -9.12 24.04
C ARG A 6 -0.66 -8.26 23.29
N VAL A 7 -0.93 -8.64 22.04
CA VAL A 7 -2.09 -8.14 21.31
C VAL A 7 -3.30 -8.66 22.07
N ASP A 8 -4.01 -7.75 22.73
CA ASP A 8 -5.36 -8.04 23.20
C ASP A 8 -6.21 -8.32 21.96
N ALA A 9 -6.64 -9.58 21.80
CA ALA A 9 -7.37 -10.03 20.63
C ALA A 9 -8.72 -9.31 20.48
N GLN A 10 -9.36 -8.95 21.59
CA GLN A 10 -10.61 -8.19 21.56
C GLN A 10 -10.34 -6.77 21.10
N ARG A 11 -9.34 -6.10 21.69
CA ARG A 11 -8.94 -4.76 21.25
C ARG A 11 -8.50 -4.73 19.79
N TRP A 12 -7.80 -5.76 19.32
CA TRP A 12 -7.43 -5.89 17.92
C TRP A 12 -8.66 -5.99 17.02
N ALA A 13 -9.63 -6.83 17.38
CA ALA A 13 -10.87 -6.98 16.62
C ALA A 13 -11.65 -5.66 16.57
N GLU A 14 -11.80 -4.97 17.70
CA GLU A 14 -12.47 -3.66 17.77
C GLU A 14 -11.79 -2.62 16.87
N LEU A 15 -10.46 -2.53 16.91
CA LEU A 15 -9.69 -1.60 16.06
C LEU A 15 -9.78 -1.96 14.59
N PHE A 16 -9.78 -3.25 14.27
CA PHE A 16 -9.90 -3.74 12.90
C PHE A 16 -11.26 -3.38 12.31
N GLU A 17 -12.33 -3.65 13.06
CA GLU A 17 -13.71 -3.32 12.67
C GLU A 17 -13.89 -1.80 12.50
N GLU A 18 -13.42 -0.99 13.46
CA GLU A 18 -13.51 0.47 13.38
C GLU A 18 -12.79 1.03 12.15
N LEU A 19 -11.58 0.55 11.87
CA LEU A 19 -10.83 0.99 10.69
C LEU A 19 -11.55 0.60 9.40
N LEU A 20 -12.05 -0.65 9.31
CA LEU A 20 -12.76 -1.12 8.14
C LEU A 20 -14.05 -0.36 7.90
N ASP A 21 -14.84 -0.13 8.94
CA ASP A 21 -16.08 0.66 8.87
C ASP A 21 -15.81 2.08 8.35
N THR A 22 -14.68 2.66 8.75
CA THR A 22 -14.26 3.98 8.27
C THR A 22 -13.97 3.96 6.76
N ILE A 23 -13.15 3.02 6.29
CA ILE A 23 -12.73 2.99 4.88
C ILE A 23 -13.81 2.44 3.94
N GLU A 24 -14.78 1.66 4.45
CA GLU A 24 -15.86 1.08 3.65
C GLU A 24 -16.73 2.15 2.95
N ALA A 25 -16.83 3.35 3.54
CA ALA A 25 -17.50 4.50 2.95
C ALA A 25 -16.83 4.98 1.64
N ARG A 26 -15.57 4.64 1.41
CA ARG A 26 -14.78 5.02 0.21
C ARG A 26 -15.03 4.11 -1.00
N PHE A 27 -15.81 3.04 -0.81
CA PHE A 27 -16.18 2.10 -1.86
C PHE A 27 -17.60 2.43 -2.34
N THR A 28 -17.75 2.82 -3.60
CA THR A 28 -19.04 3.25 -4.16
C THR A 28 -20.04 2.10 -4.26
N ARG A 29 -19.57 0.89 -4.61
CA ARG A 29 -20.42 -0.29 -4.83
C ARG A 29 -20.45 -1.21 -3.61
N PRO A 30 -21.59 -1.88 -3.34
CA PRO A 30 -21.72 -2.81 -2.20
C PRO A 30 -20.75 -4.00 -2.28
N GLU A 31 -20.47 -4.53 -3.47
CA GLU A 31 -19.65 -5.74 -3.63
C GLU A 31 -18.17 -5.50 -3.27
N PRO A 32 -17.47 -4.47 -3.80
CA PRO A 32 -16.12 -4.12 -3.35
C PRO A 32 -16.05 -3.74 -1.86
N ARG A 33 -17.08 -3.07 -1.34
CA ARG A 33 -17.17 -2.71 0.09
C ARG A 33 -17.15 -3.94 0.99
N ARG A 34 -17.98 -4.94 0.71
CA ARG A 34 -17.95 -6.20 1.47
C ARG A 34 -16.62 -6.94 1.31
N ARG A 35 -16.01 -6.84 0.13
CA ARG A 35 -14.82 -7.62 -0.21
C ARG A 35 -13.54 -7.03 0.37
N VAL A 36 -13.42 -5.71 0.55
CA VAL A 36 -12.22 -5.11 1.14
C VAL A 36 -11.95 -5.65 2.54
N ARG A 37 -13.01 -5.85 3.33
CA ARG A 37 -12.92 -6.47 4.67
C ARG A 37 -12.26 -7.84 4.63
N ASN A 38 -12.77 -8.73 3.80
CA ASN A 38 -12.23 -10.08 3.64
C ASN A 38 -10.81 -10.07 3.07
N PHE A 39 -10.53 -9.13 2.16
CA PHE A 39 -9.22 -8.96 1.57
C PHE A 39 -8.17 -8.54 2.62
N VAL A 40 -8.46 -7.51 3.42
CA VAL A 40 -7.56 -7.05 4.49
C VAL A 40 -7.40 -8.13 5.57
N ALA A 41 -8.50 -8.82 5.95
CA ALA A 41 -8.42 -9.95 6.88
C ALA A 41 -7.49 -11.05 6.34
N GLY A 42 -7.61 -11.42 5.06
CA GLY A 42 -6.72 -12.38 4.41
C GLY A 42 -5.26 -11.92 4.32
N LEU A 43 -5.01 -10.62 4.14
CA LEU A 43 -3.66 -10.04 4.21
C LEU A 43 -3.04 -10.17 5.61
N LEU A 44 -3.84 -10.08 6.67
CA LEU A 44 -3.38 -10.19 8.07
C LEU A 44 -3.38 -11.63 8.61
N ALA A 45 -4.12 -12.55 7.99
CA ALA A 45 -4.21 -13.95 8.40
C ALA A 45 -2.87 -14.70 8.24
N PRO A 46 -2.63 -15.82 8.94
CA PRO A 46 -1.40 -16.61 8.80
C PRO A 46 -1.44 -17.50 7.52
N LEU A 47 -1.64 -16.89 6.35
CA LEU A 47 -1.67 -17.57 5.06
C LEU A 47 -0.27 -17.75 4.49
N PRO A 48 0.06 -18.93 3.90
CA PRO A 48 1.40 -19.22 3.38
C PRO A 48 1.77 -18.33 2.19
N VAL A 49 0.79 -17.90 1.40
CA VAL A 49 0.96 -16.99 0.26
C VAL A 49 -0.19 -15.98 0.23
N LYS A 50 0.14 -14.73 -0.11
CA LYS A 50 -0.80 -13.61 -0.20
C LYS A 50 -1.13 -13.32 -1.66
N ASN A 51 -1.95 -14.17 -2.26
CA ASN A 51 -2.48 -13.97 -3.61
C ASN A 51 -4.02 -13.98 -3.58
N CYS A 52 -4.65 -13.52 -4.67
CA CYS A 52 -6.11 -13.45 -4.77
C CYS A 52 -6.81 -14.79 -4.58
N TRP A 53 -6.17 -15.91 -4.97
CA TRP A 53 -6.73 -17.24 -4.83
C TRP A 53 -6.77 -17.66 -3.37
N THR A 54 -5.62 -17.66 -2.69
CA THR A 54 -5.50 -18.05 -1.28
C THR A 54 -6.33 -17.15 -0.36
N ILE A 55 -6.42 -15.85 -0.67
CA ILE A 55 -7.28 -14.92 0.08
C ILE A 55 -8.77 -15.19 -0.20
N ALA A 56 -9.16 -15.51 -1.44
CA ALA A 56 -10.52 -15.89 -1.78
C ALA A 56 -10.95 -17.18 -1.05
N GLU A 57 -10.10 -18.22 -1.09
CA GLU A 57 -10.33 -19.48 -0.36
C GLU A 57 -10.48 -19.23 1.14
N HIS A 58 -9.61 -18.40 1.72
CA HIS A 58 -9.70 -18.02 3.14
C HIS A 58 -11.00 -17.28 3.47
N ALA A 59 -11.50 -16.46 2.54
CA ALA A 59 -12.76 -15.73 2.66
C ALA A 59 -14.00 -16.59 2.41
N GLY A 60 -13.85 -17.84 1.95
CA GLY A 60 -14.95 -18.73 1.59
C GLY A 60 -15.56 -18.46 0.21
N ASP A 61 -14.84 -17.77 -0.68
CA ASP A 61 -15.28 -17.52 -2.05
C ASP A 61 -14.97 -18.73 -2.96
N ASP A 62 -15.83 -18.99 -3.95
CA ASP A 62 -15.69 -20.09 -4.92
C ASP A 62 -14.50 -19.93 -5.88
N GLY A 63 -13.89 -18.74 -5.92
CA GLY A 63 -12.76 -18.46 -6.79
C GLY A 63 -12.20 -17.05 -6.66
N PRO A 64 -11.05 -16.77 -7.31
CA PRO A 64 -10.29 -15.53 -7.12
C PRO A 64 -10.94 -14.30 -7.77
N GLY A 65 -11.94 -14.49 -8.63
CA GLY A 65 -12.46 -13.44 -9.52
C GLY A 65 -12.91 -12.20 -8.75
N GLY A 66 -13.57 -12.40 -7.61
CA GLY A 66 -13.97 -11.29 -6.75
C GLY A 66 -12.77 -10.48 -6.24
N MET A 67 -11.73 -11.15 -5.75
CA MET A 67 -10.53 -10.50 -5.21
C MET A 67 -9.73 -9.81 -6.33
N GLN A 68 -9.68 -10.40 -7.53
CA GLN A 68 -9.06 -9.81 -8.71
C GLN A 68 -9.81 -8.56 -9.17
N ASP A 69 -11.15 -8.60 -9.18
CA ASP A 69 -11.97 -7.44 -9.52
C ASP A 69 -11.78 -6.31 -8.51
N LEU A 70 -11.64 -6.62 -7.21
CA LEU A 70 -11.39 -5.61 -6.17
C LEU A 70 -10.08 -4.85 -6.43
N ILE A 71 -8.98 -5.54 -6.72
CA ILE A 71 -7.67 -4.90 -6.87
C ILE A 71 -7.43 -4.34 -8.28
N GLY A 72 -8.11 -4.88 -9.30
CA GLY A 72 -7.80 -4.58 -10.70
C GLY A 72 -8.86 -3.76 -11.44
N ARG A 73 -10.11 -3.73 -10.97
CA ARG A 73 -11.24 -3.13 -11.72
C ARG A 73 -12.17 -2.27 -10.89
N ALA A 74 -12.24 -2.48 -9.59
CA ALA A 74 -13.11 -1.69 -8.73
C ALA A 74 -12.66 -0.23 -8.70
N SER A 75 -13.64 0.68 -8.80
CA SER A 75 -13.42 2.11 -8.56
C SER A 75 -13.71 2.40 -7.08
N TRP A 76 -12.75 3.00 -6.40
CA TRP A 76 -12.80 3.41 -5.00
C TRP A 76 -11.96 4.68 -4.83
N ASP A 77 -12.29 5.46 -3.80
CA ASP A 77 -11.57 6.69 -3.47
C ASP A 77 -10.28 6.35 -2.71
N ASP A 78 -9.19 6.09 -3.44
CA ASP A 78 -7.93 5.68 -2.84
C ASP A 78 -7.28 6.79 -2.00
N ALA A 79 -7.42 8.04 -2.44
CA ALA A 79 -6.96 9.20 -1.70
C ALA A 79 -7.73 9.34 -0.36
N GLY A 80 -9.04 9.13 -0.38
CA GLY A 80 -9.89 9.12 0.81
C GLY A 80 -9.54 8.00 1.78
N VAL A 81 -9.34 6.76 1.30
CA VAL A 81 -8.89 5.65 2.17
C VAL A 81 -7.56 5.98 2.84
N ARG A 82 -6.60 6.54 2.09
CA ARG A 82 -5.30 6.96 2.66
C ARG A 82 -5.46 8.07 3.71
N ALA A 83 -6.37 9.02 3.48
CA ALA A 83 -6.69 10.05 4.46
C ALA A 83 -7.29 9.47 5.73
N ASP A 84 -8.29 8.59 5.61
CA ASP A 84 -8.95 7.92 6.74
C ASP A 84 -7.97 7.11 7.58
N VAL A 85 -7.06 6.37 6.94
CA VAL A 85 -6.00 5.61 7.62
C VAL A 85 -5.07 6.54 8.39
N ARG A 86 -4.68 7.68 7.80
CA ARG A 86 -3.83 8.68 8.47
C ARG A 86 -4.53 9.30 9.68
N ASP A 87 -5.81 9.64 9.56
CA ASP A 87 -6.59 10.21 10.66
C ASP A 87 -6.76 9.18 11.78
N PHE A 88 -7.03 7.91 11.44
CA PHE A 88 -7.09 6.81 12.39
C PHE A 88 -5.78 6.62 13.17
N VAL A 89 -4.64 6.71 12.48
CA VAL A 89 -3.31 6.65 13.09
C VAL A 89 -3.04 7.88 13.96
N ALA A 90 -3.31 9.08 13.45
CA ALA A 90 -3.05 10.33 14.16
C ALA A 90 -3.83 10.40 15.49
N ALA A 91 -5.08 9.96 15.49
CA ALA A 91 -5.91 9.90 16.69
C ALA A 91 -5.36 8.97 17.79
N ARG A 92 -4.51 7.99 17.43
CA ARG A 92 -4.06 6.91 18.33
C ARG A 92 -2.57 6.96 18.67
N LEU A 93 -1.74 7.32 17.70
CA LEU A 93 -0.28 7.36 17.82
C LEU A 93 0.28 8.79 17.72
N GLY A 94 -0.58 9.79 17.46
CA GLY A 94 -0.18 11.19 17.40
C GLY A 94 0.54 11.63 18.66
N HIS A 95 1.74 12.19 18.50
CA HIS A 95 2.61 12.56 19.61
C HIS A 95 3.43 13.80 19.24
N PRO A 96 3.69 14.74 20.17
CA PRO A 96 4.54 15.92 19.90
C PRO A 96 5.94 15.56 19.40
N ASP A 97 6.50 14.45 19.90
CA ASP A 97 7.81 13.93 19.50
C ASP A 97 7.73 12.88 18.36
N GLY A 98 6.59 12.81 17.66
CA GLY A 98 6.44 11.92 16.52
C GLY A 98 7.30 12.35 15.33
N VAL A 99 7.92 11.39 14.65
CA VAL A 99 8.78 11.63 13.49
C VAL A 99 8.25 10.94 12.24
N LEU A 100 8.40 11.63 11.10
CA LEU A 100 8.10 11.09 9.78
C LEU A 100 9.40 10.61 9.13
N LEU A 101 9.39 9.37 8.64
CA LEU A 101 10.51 8.77 7.92
C LEU A 101 10.08 8.51 6.48
N VAL A 102 10.93 8.91 5.54
CA VAL A 102 10.74 8.63 4.12
C VAL A 102 11.84 7.66 3.70
N ASP A 103 11.44 6.53 3.12
CA ASP A 103 12.35 5.48 2.69
C ASP A 103 11.81 4.82 1.42
N GLU A 104 12.70 4.47 0.48
CA GLU A 104 12.34 3.69 -0.69
C GLU A 104 12.60 2.20 -0.51
N THR A 105 11.65 1.38 -0.94
CA THR A 105 11.79 -0.07 -1.02
C THR A 105 11.75 -0.53 -2.47
N GLY A 106 12.72 -1.36 -2.86
CA GLY A 106 12.81 -1.89 -4.21
C GLY A 106 12.29 -3.32 -4.32
N ASP A 107 11.27 -3.53 -5.14
CA ASP A 107 10.69 -4.84 -5.43
C ASP A 107 11.22 -5.39 -6.76
N LEU A 108 11.93 -6.52 -6.72
CA LEU A 108 12.56 -7.12 -7.89
C LEU A 108 11.51 -7.72 -8.84
N LYS A 109 11.63 -7.42 -10.12
CA LYS A 109 10.71 -7.89 -11.15
C LYS A 109 11.46 -8.59 -12.28
N LYS A 110 10.82 -9.59 -12.89
CA LYS A 110 11.39 -10.37 -14.02
C LYS A 110 10.88 -9.93 -15.41
N GLY A 111 10.00 -8.93 -15.49
CA GLY A 111 9.44 -8.43 -16.75
C GLY A 111 9.41 -6.90 -16.83
N THR A 112 8.80 -6.39 -17.91
CA THR A 112 8.78 -4.95 -18.25
C THR A 112 7.38 -4.32 -18.19
N HIS A 113 6.34 -5.09 -17.87
CA HIS A 113 4.95 -4.59 -17.86
C HIS A 113 4.51 -4.02 -16.50
N THR A 114 5.24 -4.28 -15.43
CA THR A 114 4.90 -3.71 -14.11
C THR A 114 5.20 -2.23 -14.09
N VAL A 115 4.23 -1.41 -13.65
CA VAL A 115 4.34 0.05 -13.65
C VAL A 115 5.62 0.54 -12.96
N GLY A 116 6.38 1.38 -13.64
CA GLY A 116 7.61 1.97 -13.11
C GLY A 116 8.79 1.01 -12.97
N VAL A 117 8.68 -0.23 -13.47
CA VAL A 117 9.79 -1.16 -13.48
C VAL A 117 10.86 -0.73 -14.48
N GLN A 118 12.11 -0.71 -14.03
CA GLN A 118 13.28 -0.57 -14.89
C GLN A 118 14.52 -1.07 -14.18
N ARG A 119 15.65 -1.13 -14.91
CA ARG A 119 16.97 -1.28 -14.28
C ARG A 119 17.32 0.00 -13.55
N GLN A 120 17.27 -0.04 -12.22
CA GLN A 120 17.61 1.08 -11.33
C GLN A 120 18.17 0.56 -10.02
N TYR A 121 18.79 1.44 -9.23
CA TYR A 121 19.31 1.04 -7.92
C TYR A 121 18.15 0.68 -6.99
N SER A 122 18.22 -0.50 -6.38
CA SER A 122 17.32 -0.92 -5.30
C SER A 122 18.13 -0.96 -4.01
N GLY A 123 17.73 -0.17 -3.01
CA GLY A 123 18.33 -0.20 -1.68
C GLY A 123 18.26 -1.60 -1.07
N THR A 124 17.13 -2.29 -1.23
CA THR A 124 16.90 -3.65 -0.73
C THR A 124 17.84 -4.69 -1.37
N ALA A 125 18.16 -4.54 -2.66
CA ALA A 125 19.10 -5.44 -3.34
C ALA A 125 20.57 -5.00 -3.21
N GLY A 126 20.83 -3.75 -2.82
CA GLY A 126 22.17 -3.15 -2.75
C GLY A 126 22.85 -2.94 -4.12
N LYS A 127 22.10 -3.05 -5.22
CA LYS A 127 22.64 -2.99 -6.60
C LYS A 127 21.60 -2.52 -7.61
N ILE A 128 22.07 -2.24 -8.82
CA ILE A 128 21.21 -1.96 -9.97
C ILE A 128 20.60 -3.27 -10.50
N GLU A 129 19.28 -3.37 -10.40
CA GLU A 129 18.50 -4.50 -10.91
C GLU A 129 17.19 -4.02 -11.51
N ASN A 130 16.53 -4.92 -12.26
CA ASN A 130 15.18 -4.65 -12.73
C ASN A 130 14.21 -4.68 -11.54
N CYS A 131 13.75 -3.51 -11.12
CA CYS A 131 12.92 -3.36 -9.95
C CYS A 131 11.92 -2.23 -10.09
N GLN A 132 10.86 -2.32 -9.29
CA GLN A 132 9.88 -1.28 -9.04
C GLN A 132 10.22 -0.63 -7.69
N LEU A 133 10.16 0.69 -7.60
CA LEU A 133 10.48 1.40 -6.35
C LEU A 133 9.21 2.01 -5.75
N ALA A 134 8.90 1.68 -4.51
CA ALA A 134 7.85 2.30 -3.72
C ALA A 134 8.50 3.19 -2.65
N VAL A 135 8.07 4.44 -2.57
CA VAL A 135 8.50 5.39 -1.52
C VAL A 135 7.45 5.37 -0.43
N HIS A 136 7.86 4.95 0.76
CA HIS A 136 7.00 4.82 1.92
C HIS A 136 7.17 6.02 2.85
N LEU A 137 6.05 6.50 3.39
CA LEU A 137 6.01 7.43 4.52
C LEU A 137 5.68 6.61 5.76
N SER A 138 6.63 6.49 6.67
CA SER A 138 6.45 5.86 7.98
C SER A 138 6.36 6.92 9.07
N TYR A 139 5.65 6.60 10.14
CA TYR A 139 5.57 7.41 11.34
C TYR A 139 6.06 6.61 12.53
N ALA A 140 6.87 7.22 13.39
CA ALA A 140 7.34 6.63 14.63
C ALA A 140 7.13 7.60 15.79
N ALA A 141 6.66 7.06 16.91
CA ALA A 141 6.41 7.78 18.15
C ALA A 141 6.69 6.84 19.34
N PRO A 142 6.75 7.36 20.59
CA PRO A 142 6.96 6.51 21.76
C PRO A 142 5.97 5.35 21.89
N ALA A 143 4.73 5.52 21.42
CA ALA A 143 3.68 4.50 21.46
C ALA A 143 3.81 3.41 20.38
N GLY A 144 4.63 3.60 19.34
CA GLY A 144 4.78 2.65 18.24
C GLY A 144 5.14 3.30 16.90
N HIS A 145 5.09 2.50 15.83
CA HIS A 145 5.35 2.94 14.47
C HIS A 145 4.39 2.30 13.47
N THR A 146 4.16 2.96 12.34
CA THR A 146 3.28 2.46 11.27
C THR A 146 3.59 3.13 9.93
N LEU A 147 3.08 2.55 8.84
CA LEU A 147 3.05 3.17 7.51
C LEU A 147 1.86 4.11 7.40
N LEU A 148 2.09 5.33 6.90
CA LEU A 148 1.07 6.36 6.67
C LEU A 148 0.72 6.53 5.20
N ASP A 149 1.69 6.35 4.31
CA ASP A 149 1.48 6.52 2.88
C ASP A 149 2.51 5.74 2.07
N VAL A 150 2.19 5.53 0.79
CA VAL A 150 3.09 4.95 -0.19
C VAL A 150 2.84 5.55 -1.57
N ALA A 151 3.90 6.03 -2.21
CA ALA A 151 3.86 6.48 -3.59
C ALA A 151 4.75 5.59 -4.46
N LEU A 152 4.29 5.27 -5.66
CA LEU A 152 5.12 4.57 -6.63
C LEU A 152 6.06 5.57 -7.32
N TYR A 153 7.36 5.28 -7.34
CA TYR A 153 8.29 6.07 -8.14
C TYR A 153 8.09 5.76 -9.63
N LEU A 154 7.69 6.79 -10.39
CA LEU A 154 7.57 6.69 -11.84
C LEU A 154 8.84 7.25 -12.51
N PRO A 155 9.72 6.40 -13.06
CA PRO A 155 10.93 6.85 -13.73
C PRO A 155 10.60 7.59 -15.03
N LYS A 156 11.50 8.47 -15.49
CA LYS A 156 11.33 9.21 -16.75
C LYS A 156 11.03 8.32 -17.95
N SER A 157 11.70 7.17 -18.03
CA SER A 157 11.49 6.17 -19.09
C SER A 157 10.05 5.65 -19.18
N TRP A 158 9.29 5.73 -18.08
CA TRP A 158 7.86 5.44 -18.05
C TRP A 158 7.01 6.69 -18.19
N ALA A 159 7.37 7.77 -17.49
CA ALA A 159 6.59 9.01 -17.51
C ALA A 159 6.54 9.65 -18.91
N GLU A 160 7.57 9.44 -19.72
CA GLU A 160 7.73 9.99 -21.08
C GLU A 160 7.33 8.99 -22.19
N ASP A 161 6.79 7.82 -21.84
CA ASP A 161 6.28 6.81 -22.79
C ASP A 161 4.74 6.71 -22.72
N PRO A 162 4.00 7.41 -23.60
CA PRO A 162 2.53 7.44 -23.56
C PRO A 162 1.91 6.07 -23.79
N GLN A 163 2.53 5.21 -24.60
CA GLN A 163 2.00 3.88 -24.90
C GLN A 163 2.06 3.00 -23.64
N ARG A 164 3.21 2.95 -22.96
CA ARG A 164 3.35 2.20 -21.70
C ARG A 164 2.40 2.72 -20.62
N ARG A 165 2.24 4.04 -20.52
CA ARG A 165 1.30 4.65 -19.55
C ARG A 165 -0.13 4.21 -19.82
N HIS A 166 -0.57 4.24 -21.08
CA HIS A 166 -1.90 3.81 -21.48
C HIS A 166 -2.13 2.32 -21.20
N GLU A 167 -1.20 1.45 -21.61
CA GLU A 167 -1.31 -0.01 -21.38
C GLU A 167 -1.37 -0.37 -19.88
N ALA A 168 -0.69 0.41 -19.04
CA ALA A 168 -0.65 0.22 -17.59
C ALA A 168 -1.69 1.03 -16.81
N ALA A 169 -2.57 1.76 -17.50
CA ALA A 169 -3.55 2.67 -16.91
C ALA A 169 -2.96 3.70 -15.93
N VAL A 170 -1.76 4.22 -16.21
CA VAL A 170 -1.12 5.29 -15.42
C VAL A 170 -1.81 6.62 -15.72
N PRO A 171 -2.41 7.32 -14.74
CA PRO A 171 -3.07 8.59 -14.97
C PRO A 171 -2.12 9.67 -15.52
N ASP A 172 -2.60 10.54 -16.39
CA ASP A 172 -1.79 11.64 -16.98
C ASP A 172 -1.27 12.63 -15.93
N THR A 173 -1.97 12.76 -14.80
CA THR A 173 -1.59 13.60 -13.67
C THR A 173 -0.33 13.12 -12.95
N VAL A 174 0.04 11.83 -13.11
CA VAL A 174 1.26 11.29 -12.52
C VAL A 174 2.46 11.71 -13.35
N ALA A 175 3.40 12.40 -12.72
CA ALA A 175 4.65 12.82 -13.35
C ALA A 175 5.85 12.19 -12.63
N SER A 176 6.97 12.05 -13.34
CA SER A 176 8.23 11.70 -12.68
C SER A 176 8.60 12.80 -11.68
N PRO A 177 9.04 12.45 -10.45
CA PRO A 177 9.53 13.44 -9.50
C PRO A 177 10.63 14.27 -10.16
N ARG A 178 10.43 15.59 -10.22
CA ARG A 178 11.48 16.47 -10.74
C ARG A 178 12.65 16.40 -9.78
N ASN A 179 13.85 16.28 -10.34
CA ASN A 179 15.11 16.38 -9.62
C ASN A 179 15.20 17.79 -8.99
N ARG A 180 14.60 17.98 -7.81
CA ARG A 180 14.95 19.14 -6.97
C ARG A 180 16.29 18.77 -6.36
N SER A 181 17.34 19.46 -6.77
CA SER A 181 18.60 19.46 -6.04
C SER A 181 18.28 19.88 -4.61
N TRP A 182 18.35 18.91 -3.69
CA TRP A 182 18.29 19.19 -2.26
C TRP A 182 19.61 19.87 -1.90
N HIS A 183 19.62 21.21 -1.92
CA HIS A 183 20.66 21.96 -1.23
C HIS A 183 20.33 21.87 0.26
N ALA A 184 21.10 21.06 0.98
CA ALA A 184 21.11 21.12 2.44
C ALA A 184 21.64 22.51 2.81
N GLY A 185 20.78 23.33 3.43
CA GLY A 185 21.13 24.59 4.06
C GLY A 185 20.99 24.47 5.57
#